data_AF-A0A6N2KM40-F1
#
_entry.id   AF-A0A6N2KM40-F1
#
_cell.length_a   1.000
_cell.length_b   1.000
_cell.length_c   1.000
_cell.angle_alpha   90.00
_cell.angle_beta   90.00
_cell.angle_gamma   90.00
#
_symmetry.space_group_name_H-M   'P 1'
#
loop_
_entity.id
_entity.type
_entity.pdbx_description
1 polymer ?
#
loop_
_entity_poly.entity_id
_entity_poly.type
_entity_poly.pdbx_seq_one_letter_code
_entity_poly.pdbx_strand_id
1 'polypeptide(L)'
;MNWLTRESSQWEKFLWANFEQEQKPSNGHSSLRVLFLQEKVADNLIKVEAQYIRVAMGHEDESLDEYVEAHKTCINDLMYFPTRNAYGLSSVARNMEKLTALQDEFENVKTRLEVEREKALRLEKKVNALTQGYQAISLL
;
A
#
# COMPACT_ATOMS: atom_id res chain seq x y z
N MET A 1 29.73 40.10 -2.32
CA MET A 1 29.08 38.92 -2.91
C MET A 1 29.98 37.70 -2.70
N ASN A 2 29.64 36.68 -1.93
CA ASN A 2 29.26 36.70 -0.51
C ASN A 2 30.14 35.61 0.13
N TRP A 3 30.97 35.95 1.11
CA TRP A 3 31.80 34.97 1.83
C TRP A 3 30.95 33.86 2.50
N LEU A 4 29.68 34.16 2.80
CA LEU A 4 28.72 33.27 3.45
C LEU A 4 28.24 32.07 2.59
N THR A 5 28.24 32.15 1.26
CA THR A 5 27.79 31.02 0.41
C THR A 5 28.86 29.95 0.20
N ARG A 6 30.14 30.27 0.40
CA ARG A 6 31.24 29.31 0.23
C ARG A 6 31.44 28.42 1.46
N GLU A 7 31.20 28.97 2.65
CA GLU A 7 31.23 28.20 3.90
C GLU A 7 29.97 27.35 4.09
N SER A 8 28.77 27.85 3.72
CA SER A 8 27.53 27.06 3.80
C SER A 8 27.61 25.74 3.03
N SER A 9 28.22 25.73 1.84
CA SER A 9 28.43 24.51 1.06
C SER A 9 29.49 23.58 1.66
N GLN A 10 30.46 24.10 2.40
CA GLN A 10 31.45 23.27 3.09
C GLN A 10 30.85 22.61 4.33
N TRP A 11 30.05 23.34 5.12
CA TRP A 11 29.37 22.78 6.28
C TRP A 11 28.30 21.76 5.90
N GLU A 12 27.55 21.95 4.81
CA GLU A 12 26.62 20.93 4.30
C GLU A 12 27.34 19.68 3.80
N LYS A 13 28.47 19.84 3.09
CA LYS A 13 29.31 18.69 2.69
C LYS A 13 29.93 17.98 3.89
N PHE A 14 30.30 18.73 4.93
CA PHE A 14 30.82 18.20 6.18
C PHE A 14 29.74 17.45 6.97
N LEU A 15 28.52 17.98 7.02
CA LEU A 15 27.36 17.32 7.64
C LEU A 15 26.96 16.05 6.87
N TRP A 16 26.93 16.08 5.53
CA TRP A 16 26.66 14.89 4.72
C TRP A 16 27.77 13.83 4.84
N ALA A 17 29.04 14.25 4.86
CA ALA A 17 30.16 13.34 5.05
C ALA A 17 30.17 12.73 6.46
N ASN A 18 29.75 13.48 7.48
CA ASN A 18 29.63 12.97 8.86
C ASN A 18 28.39 12.09 9.03
N PHE A 19 27.26 12.40 8.40
CA PHE A 19 26.08 11.53 8.36
C PHE A 19 26.40 10.20 7.65
N GLU A 20 27.17 10.22 6.56
CA GLU A 20 27.70 9.00 5.92
C GLU A 20 28.73 8.25 6.77
N GLN A 21 29.46 8.94 7.66
CA GLN A 21 30.40 8.30 8.60
C GLN A 21 29.70 7.69 9.83
N GLU A 22 28.66 8.32 10.36
CA GLU A 22 27.85 7.76 11.46
C GLU A 22 27.06 6.52 11.00
N GLN A 23 26.80 6.41 9.69
CA GLN A 23 26.24 5.23 9.03
C GLN A 23 27.28 4.14 8.69
N LYS A 24 28.55 4.24 9.15
CA LYS A 24 29.53 3.14 9.07
C LYS A 24 29.64 2.36 10.39
N PRO A 25 28.88 1.28 10.56
CA PRO A 25 29.03 0.37 11.69
C PRO A 25 30.45 -0.17 11.91
N SER A 26 30.86 -0.16 13.16
CA SER A 26 32.00 -0.94 13.64
C SER A 26 31.69 -2.44 13.57
N ASN A 27 32.52 -3.18 12.82
CA ASN A 27 32.77 -4.63 12.86
C ASN A 27 31.62 -5.64 13.08
N GLY A 28 30.39 -5.34 12.64
CA GLY A 28 29.25 -6.29 12.58
C GLY A 28 28.53 -6.32 11.22
N HIS A 29 29.23 -5.93 10.15
CA HIS A 29 28.67 -5.03 9.13
C HIS A 29 28.37 -5.66 7.75
N SER A 30 28.00 -6.94 7.69
CA SER A 30 27.55 -7.57 6.44
C SER A 30 26.04 -7.41 6.22
N SER A 31 25.23 -7.64 7.27
CA SER A 31 23.77 -7.73 7.15
C SER A 31 23.10 -6.37 6.85
N LEU A 32 23.44 -5.31 7.58
CA LEU A 32 22.85 -3.97 7.34
C LEU A 32 23.26 -3.38 5.97
N ARG A 33 24.48 -3.67 5.51
CA ARG A 33 24.95 -3.26 4.19
C ARG A 33 24.16 -3.96 3.08
N VAL A 34 23.88 -5.26 3.25
CA VAL A 34 23.07 -6.03 2.31
C VAL A 34 21.64 -5.49 2.27
N LEU A 35 21.02 -5.23 3.43
CA LEU A 35 19.66 -4.66 3.49
C LEU A 35 19.58 -3.28 2.83
N PHE A 36 20.53 -2.39 3.10
CA PHE A 36 20.57 -1.06 2.47
C PHE A 36 20.79 -1.11 0.96
N LEU A 37 21.62 -2.05 0.48
CA LEU A 37 21.78 -2.29 -0.95
C LEU A 37 20.51 -2.87 -1.58
N GLN A 38 19.80 -3.76 -0.87
CA GLN A 38 18.53 -4.31 -1.32
C GLN A 38 17.45 -3.22 -1.43
N GLU A 39 17.37 -2.31 -0.46
CA GLU A 39 16.45 -1.16 -0.49
C GLU A 39 16.72 -0.26 -1.71
N LYS A 40 17.98 0.11 -1.94
CA LYS A 40 18.36 0.91 -3.12
C LYS A 40 18.06 0.22 -4.45
N VAL A 41 18.24 -1.10 -4.51
CA VAL A 41 17.90 -1.87 -5.71
C VAL A 41 16.38 -1.92 -5.90
N ALA A 42 15.61 -2.13 -4.84
CA ALA A 42 14.15 -2.12 -4.88
C ALA A 42 13.61 -0.76 -5.35
N ASP A 43 14.12 0.34 -4.81
CA ASP A 43 13.75 1.70 -5.23
C ASP A 43 13.99 1.94 -6.71
N ASN A 44 15.12 1.48 -7.24
CA ASN A 44 15.43 1.61 -8.66
C ASN A 44 14.51 0.75 -9.53
N LEU A 45 14.21 -0.48 -9.12
CA LEU A 45 13.29 -1.36 -9.85
C LEU A 45 11.88 -0.76 -9.89
N ILE A 46 11.40 -0.21 -8.78
CA ILE A 46 10.09 0.47 -8.70
C ILE A 46 10.05 1.67 -9.65
N LYS A 47 11.11 2.48 -9.71
CA LYS A 47 11.17 3.64 -10.64
C LYS A 47 11.15 3.22 -12.10
N VAL A 48 11.87 2.14 -12.45
CA VAL A 48 11.90 1.60 -13.82
C VAL A 48 10.54 1.06 -14.20
N GLU A 49 9.89 0.30 -13.31
CA GLU A 49 8.55 -0.25 -13.54
C GLU A 49 7.50 0.86 -13.68
N ALA A 50 7.52 1.85 -12.78
CA ALA A 50 6.62 3.00 -12.85
C ALA A 50 6.76 3.76 -14.19
N GLN A 51 7.99 3.93 -14.68
CA GLN A 51 8.22 4.52 -16.00
C GLN A 51 7.67 3.63 -17.12
N TYR A 52 7.92 2.33 -17.06
CA TYR A 52 7.44 1.38 -18.07
C TYR A 52 5.93 1.40 -18.19
N ILE A 53 5.21 1.32 -17.07
CA ILE A 53 3.74 1.33 -17.06
C ILE A 53 3.20 2.68 -17.55
N ARG A 54 3.79 3.79 -17.10
CA ARG A 54 3.39 5.13 -17.54
C ARG A 54 3.48 5.31 -19.06
N VAL A 55 4.58 4.86 -19.66
CA VAL A 55 4.75 4.87 -21.13
C VAL A 55 3.76 3.90 -21.80
N ALA A 56 3.59 2.70 -21.25
CA ALA A 56 2.65 1.72 -21.80
C ALA A 56 1.18 2.21 -21.76
N MET A 57 0.85 3.11 -20.84
CA MET A 57 -0.47 3.72 -20.70
C MET A 57 -0.62 5.03 -21.50
N GLY A 58 0.41 5.48 -22.24
CA GLY A 58 0.35 6.69 -23.07
C GLY A 58 0.49 8.00 -22.28
N HIS A 59 1.08 7.94 -21.09
CA HIS A 59 1.30 9.09 -20.20
C HIS A 59 2.81 9.46 -20.15
N GLU A 60 3.56 9.25 -21.24
CA GLU A 60 5.01 9.50 -21.28
C GLU A 60 5.41 10.95 -20.97
N ASP A 61 4.56 11.91 -21.34
CA ASP A 61 4.80 13.35 -21.18
C ASP A 61 4.24 13.90 -19.86
N GLU A 62 3.51 13.10 -19.11
CA GLU A 62 2.89 13.50 -17.85
C GLU A 62 3.81 13.28 -16.65
N SER A 63 3.68 14.17 -15.67
CA SER A 63 4.39 14.01 -14.40
C SER A 63 3.95 12.73 -13.68
N LEU A 64 4.80 12.23 -12.77
CA LEU A 64 4.48 11.01 -12.02
C LEU A 64 3.19 11.19 -11.20
N ASP A 65 2.99 12.39 -10.64
CA ASP A 65 1.83 12.70 -9.83
C ASP A 65 0.54 12.72 -10.67
N GLU A 66 0.58 13.29 -11.88
CA GLU A 66 -0.54 13.25 -12.83
C GLU A 66 -0.88 11.82 -13.25
N TYR A 67 0.13 11.01 -13.59
CA TYR A 67 -0.06 9.59 -13.89
C TYR A 67 -0.69 8.84 -12.71
N VAL A 68 -0.26 9.10 -11.48
CA VAL A 68 -0.82 8.44 -10.28
C VAL A 68 -2.30 8.79 -10.12
N GLU A 69 -2.70 10.03 -10.35
CA GLU A 69 -4.11 10.43 -10.28
C GLU A 69 -4.95 9.82 -11.42
N ALA A 70 -4.43 9.80 -12.65
CA ALA A 70 -5.07 9.14 -13.79
C ALA A 70 -5.23 7.63 -13.53
N HIS A 71 -4.19 6.98 -13.03
CA HIS A 71 -4.18 5.56 -12.69
C HIS A 71 -5.18 5.24 -11.57
N LYS A 72 -5.25 6.03 -10.49
CA LYS A 72 -6.27 5.89 -9.43
C LYS A 72 -7.68 5.99 -9.99
N THR A 73 -7.91 6.96 -10.86
CA THR A 73 -9.23 7.16 -11.50
C THR A 73 -9.60 5.96 -12.36
N CYS A 74 -8.67 5.47 -13.19
CA CYS A 74 -8.88 4.29 -14.03
C CYS A 74 -9.21 3.05 -13.20
N ILE A 75 -8.41 2.76 -12.17
CA ILE A 75 -8.64 1.61 -11.27
C ILE A 75 -10.03 1.66 -10.62
N ASN A 76 -10.49 2.85 -10.22
CA ASN A 76 -11.80 3.00 -9.60
C ASN A 76 -12.97 2.79 -10.58
N ASP A 77 -12.76 2.98 -11.89
CA ASP A 77 -13.77 2.66 -12.92
C ASP A 77 -13.68 1.20 -13.40
N LEU A 78 -12.63 0.46 -13.02
CA LEU A 78 -12.52 -0.96 -13.35
C LEU A 78 -13.44 -1.82 -12.49
N MET A 79 -14.12 -2.76 -13.13
CA MET A 79 -14.95 -3.77 -12.50
C MET A 79 -14.55 -5.16 -12.99
N TYR A 80 -14.57 -6.14 -12.10
CA TYR A 80 -14.37 -7.54 -12.47
C TYR A 80 -15.66 -8.12 -13.06
N PHE A 81 -15.58 -8.72 -14.25
CA PHE A 81 -16.74 -9.33 -14.89
C PHE A 81 -16.62 -10.86 -14.92
N PRO A 82 -17.46 -11.58 -14.15
CA PRO A 82 -17.35 -13.02 -13.99
C PRO A 82 -17.62 -13.78 -15.29
N THR A 83 -18.55 -13.28 -16.13
CA THR A 83 -18.92 -13.91 -17.41
C THR A 83 -17.74 -14.04 -18.37
N ARG A 84 -16.76 -13.14 -18.29
CA ARG A 84 -15.54 -13.13 -19.12
C ARG A 84 -14.26 -13.40 -18.35
N ASN A 85 -14.34 -13.59 -17.03
CA ASN A 85 -13.21 -13.79 -16.13
C ASN A 85 -12.12 -12.70 -16.31
N ALA A 86 -12.53 -11.44 -16.47
CA ALA A 86 -11.63 -10.34 -16.78
C ALA A 86 -12.14 -8.99 -16.24
N TYR A 87 -11.19 -8.13 -15.88
CA TYR A 87 -11.45 -6.74 -15.54
C TYR A 87 -11.75 -5.92 -16.80
N GLY A 88 -12.59 -4.90 -16.64
CA GLY A 88 -12.66 -3.82 -17.62
C GLY A 88 -13.48 -2.65 -17.11
N LEU A 89 -13.65 -1.64 -17.95
CA LEU A 89 -14.29 -0.39 -17.55
C LEU A 89 -15.79 -0.61 -17.29
N SER A 90 -16.26 -0.16 -16.14
CA SER A 90 -17.67 -0.15 -15.77
C SER A 90 -18.45 0.76 -16.72
N SER A 91 -17.89 1.91 -17.10
CA SER A 91 -18.52 2.88 -18.01
C SER A 91 -18.98 2.26 -19.36
N VAL A 92 -18.22 1.33 -19.94
CA VAL A 92 -18.51 0.71 -21.25
C VAL A 92 -19.25 -0.63 -21.18
N ALA A 93 -19.38 -1.21 -20.00
CA ALA A 93 -20.01 -2.52 -19.82
C ALA A 93 -21.54 -2.46 -19.96
N ARG A 94 -22.16 -3.57 -20.37
CA ARG A 94 -23.63 -3.66 -20.45
C ARG A 94 -24.24 -3.77 -19.07
N ASN A 95 -25.45 -3.25 -18.89
CA ASN A 95 -26.14 -3.28 -17.58
C ASN A 95 -26.27 -4.68 -16.99
N MET A 96 -26.50 -5.70 -17.81
CA MET A 96 -26.55 -7.09 -17.35
C MET A 96 -25.20 -7.57 -16.80
N GLU A 97 -24.10 -7.25 -17.50
CA GLU A 97 -22.75 -7.63 -17.07
C GLU A 97 -22.39 -6.93 -15.75
N LYS A 98 -22.76 -5.66 -15.59
CA LYS A 98 -22.61 -4.92 -14.32
C LYS A 98 -23.42 -5.55 -13.19
N LEU A 99 -24.66 -5.94 -13.47
CA LEU A 99 -25.53 -6.56 -12.47
C LEU A 99 -24.98 -7.91 -12.00
N THR A 100 -24.48 -8.74 -12.93
CA THR A 100 -23.85 -10.02 -12.57
C THR A 100 -22.59 -9.79 -11.73
N ALA A 101 -21.73 -8.84 -12.11
CA ALA A 101 -20.54 -8.50 -11.34
C ALA A 101 -20.87 -8.05 -9.92
N LEU A 102 -21.87 -7.18 -9.75
CA LEU A 102 -22.30 -6.71 -8.43
C LEU A 102 -22.91 -7.83 -7.58
N GLN A 103 -23.66 -8.75 -8.20
CA GLN A 103 -24.23 -9.90 -7.48
C GLN A 103 -23.14 -10.83 -6.96
N ASP A 104 -22.11 -11.10 -7.77
CA ASP A 104 -20.98 -11.93 -7.37
C ASP A 104 -20.18 -11.29 -6.23
N GLU A 105 -19.89 -9.98 -6.32
CA GLU A 105 -19.25 -9.23 -5.24
C GLU A 105 -20.09 -9.25 -3.95
N PHE A 106 -21.41 -9.12 -4.06
CA PHE A 106 -22.31 -9.19 -2.92
C PHE A 106 -22.25 -10.57 -2.22
N GLU A 107 -22.31 -11.67 -2.97
CA GLU A 107 -22.20 -13.01 -2.38
C GLU A 107 -20.81 -13.25 -1.75
N ASN A 108 -19.73 -12.73 -2.35
CA ASN A 108 -18.39 -12.77 -1.78
C ASN A 108 -18.31 -12.02 -0.44
N VAL A 109 -18.88 -10.82 -0.36
CA VAL A 109 -18.91 -10.03 0.88
C VAL A 109 -19.77 -10.71 1.94
N LYS A 110 -20.95 -11.21 1.56
CA LYS A 110 -21.87 -11.91 2.45
C LYS A 110 -21.25 -13.15 3.07
N THR A 111 -20.59 -13.99 2.27
CA THR A 111 -19.90 -15.19 2.78
C THR A 111 -18.79 -14.84 3.76
N ARG A 112 -17.99 -13.81 3.48
CA ARG A 112 -16.95 -13.32 4.41
C ARG A 112 -17.57 -12.79 5.71
N LEU A 113 -18.65 -12.03 5.61
CA LEU A 113 -19.38 -11.49 6.76
C LEU A 113 -19.94 -12.62 7.64
N GLU A 114 -20.52 -13.65 7.03
CA GLU A 114 -21.01 -14.83 7.77
C GLU A 114 -19.89 -15.53 8.54
N VAL A 115 -18.71 -15.71 7.92
CA VAL A 115 -17.53 -16.28 8.57
C VAL A 115 -17.05 -15.40 9.74
N GLU A 116 -17.02 -14.08 9.56
CA GLU A 116 -16.62 -13.15 10.61
C GLU A 116 -17.64 -13.10 11.75
N ARG A 117 -18.93 -13.15 11.44
CA ARG A 117 -20.02 -13.25 12.42
C ARG A 117 -19.87 -14.48 13.29
N GLU A 118 -19.59 -15.65 12.70
CA GLU A 118 -19.34 -16.87 13.47
C GLU A 118 -18.12 -16.76 14.39
N LYS A 119 -17.05 -16.11 13.92
CA LYS A 119 -15.87 -15.84 14.74
C LYS A 119 -16.21 -14.91 15.91
N ALA A 120 -16.96 -13.85 15.65
CA ALA A 120 -17.40 -12.89 16.67
C ALA A 120 -18.26 -13.57 17.74
N LEU A 121 -19.26 -14.38 17.34
CA LEU A 121 -20.12 -15.13 18.27
C LEU A 121 -19.31 -16.11 19.15
N ARG A 122 -18.29 -16.77 18.58
CA ARG A 122 -17.40 -17.65 19.36
C ARG A 122 -16.57 -16.86 20.38
N LEU A 123 -16.07 -15.69 20.00
CA LEU A 123 -15.32 -14.82 20.90
C LEU A 123 -16.22 -14.27 22.01
N GLU A 124 -17.42 -13.82 21.67
CA GLU A 124 -18.41 -13.33 22.64
C GLU A 124 -18.74 -14.42 23.67
N LYS A 125 -18.99 -15.66 23.23
CA LYS A 125 -19.22 -16.79 24.15
C LYS A 125 -18.04 -17.03 25.10
N LYS A 126 -16.80 -16.95 24.60
CA LYS A 126 -15.60 -17.10 25.42
C LYS A 126 -15.44 -15.96 26.43
N VAL A 127 -15.64 -14.72 25.99
CA VAL A 127 -15.57 -13.54 26.85
C VAL A 127 -16.63 -13.65 27.95
N ASN A 128 -17.89 -13.88 27.58
CA ASN A 128 -18.98 -14.01 28.53
C ASN A 128 -18.72 -15.13 29.56
N ALA A 129 -18.20 -16.29 29.13
CA ALA A 129 -17.85 -17.37 30.06
C ALA A 129 -16.77 -16.96 31.08
N LEU A 130 -15.80 -16.12 30.69
CA LEU A 130 -14.73 -15.64 31.58
C LEU A 130 -15.17 -14.44 32.44
N THR A 131 -16.08 -13.60 31.94
CA THR A 131 -16.45 -12.32 32.58
C THR A 131 -17.74 -12.40 33.38
N GLN A 132 -18.57 -13.43 33.19
CA GLN A 132 -19.87 -13.56 33.90
C GLN A 132 -19.74 -13.42 35.41
N GLY A 133 -18.70 -13.99 36.03
CA GLY A 133 -18.44 -13.85 37.47
C GLY A 133 -18.08 -12.43 37.89
N TYR A 134 -17.29 -11.71 37.09
CA TYR A 134 -16.87 -10.33 37.37
C TYR A 134 -18.01 -9.32 37.16
N GLN A 135 -18.85 -9.55 36.14
CA GLN A 135 -20.01 -8.71 35.86
C GLN A 135 -21.07 -8.81 36.96
N ALA A 136 -21.26 -9.99 37.56
CA ALA A 136 -22.18 -10.18 38.68
C ALA A 136 -21.71 -9.46 39.96
N ILE A 137 -20.40 -9.36 40.19
CA ILE A 137 -19.83 -8.70 41.38
C ILE A 137 -19.77 -7.18 41.18
N SER A 138 -19.58 -6.68 39.96
CA SER A 138 -19.55 -5.24 39.66
C SER A 138 -20.92 -4.54 39.74
N LEU A 139 -22.02 -5.29 39.75
CA LEU A 139 -23.39 -4.78 39.81
C LEU A 139 -24.02 -4.89 41.22
N LEU A 140 -23.25 -5.34 42.22
CA LEU A 140 -23.58 -5.30 43.65
C LEU A 140 -22.79 -4.19 44.34
#